data_AF-A0A2H0B8G1-F1
#
_entry.id   AF-A0A2H0B8G1-F1
#
_cell.length_a   1.000
_cell.length_b   1.000
_cell.length_c   1.000
_cell.angle_alpha   90.00
_cell.angle_beta   90.00
_cell.angle_gamma   90.00
#
_symmetry.space_group_name_H-M   'P 1'
#
loop_
_entity.id
_entity.type
_entity.pdbx_description
1 polymer ?
#
loop_
_entity_poly.entity_id
_entity_poly.type
_entity_poly.pdbx_seq_one_letter_code
_entity_poly.pdbx_strand_id
1 'polypeptide(L)'
;TRNAVFRNVPGVKIILNNYITAMTGGQPNPSSKVNLEGRPHKFSLKRAIEAEGGRTVVVDAYNLKEVEDELIKSLKLAEQGTYSTLILQGQCIHQIGNKEKIRKVEIDYDKCKNCALCNICPGIELDENKRPHFTVLCTNCGSGKPICLQRCPFDAIVYKDDTTKEKTTPLQFPKIPEILKKNHFVLKNLPKSLRVAIRGIGGQGNLFFGRVLSELALQTPFAETHIVKGDTHGMAQLGGPVLSTFSCGDVSSPVLAPYSADILIVMEVSEILRPGFLSLLKKDGSIIINNYIALPVNTKKEDYPKLTDIEKALEKYNVVVVDANKLAYQLGDIVGKSANLVILGVLSTIKPFNLIPEEMWLSAIISVSPDDISKSFNTLAFKKGRNE
;
A
#
# COMPACT_ATOMS: atom_id res chain seq x y z
N THR A 1 -22.79 22.23 -8.16
CA THR A 1 -23.65 22.24 -9.34
C THR A 1 -24.83 23.15 -9.09
N ARG A 2 -25.88 22.73 -8.38
CA ARG A 2 -27.08 23.56 -8.11
C ARG A 2 -26.80 25.02 -7.74
N ASN A 3 -25.98 25.27 -6.71
CA ASN A 3 -25.66 26.63 -6.28
C ASN A 3 -24.90 27.45 -7.34
N ALA A 4 -24.02 26.81 -8.11
CA ALA A 4 -23.27 27.49 -9.16
C ALA A 4 -24.19 27.85 -10.33
N VAL A 5 -25.07 26.92 -10.73
CA VAL A 5 -26.07 27.18 -11.77
C VAL A 5 -27.05 28.26 -11.32
N PHE A 6 -27.63 28.16 -10.12
CA PHE A 6 -28.58 29.15 -9.58
C PHE A 6 -27.98 30.56 -9.50
N ARG A 7 -26.70 30.67 -9.15
CA ARG A 7 -26.00 31.96 -9.01
C ARG A 7 -25.30 32.41 -10.30
N ASN A 8 -25.47 31.68 -11.41
CA ASN A 8 -24.76 31.92 -12.68
C ASN A 8 -23.23 32.08 -12.49
N VAL A 9 -22.64 31.28 -11.59
CA VAL A 9 -21.19 31.30 -11.34
C VAL A 9 -20.51 30.44 -12.40
N PRO A 10 -19.69 31.01 -13.29
CA PRO A 10 -18.94 30.23 -14.27
C PRO A 10 -17.88 29.36 -13.59
N GLY A 11 -17.44 28.31 -14.27
CA GLY A 11 -16.35 27.48 -13.79
C GLY A 11 -16.45 26.03 -14.20
N VAL A 12 -15.45 25.26 -13.79
CA VAL A 12 -15.35 23.83 -14.05
C VAL A 12 -15.36 23.09 -12.72
N LYS A 13 -16.35 22.22 -12.51
CA LYS A 13 -16.37 21.26 -11.41
C LYS A 13 -15.94 19.90 -11.92
N ILE A 14 -14.95 19.30 -11.28
CA ILE A 14 -14.52 17.93 -11.57
C ILE A 14 -15.11 16.99 -10.51
N ILE A 15 -15.74 15.90 -10.96
CA ILE A 15 -16.21 14.80 -10.10
C ILE A 15 -15.40 13.56 -10.46
N LEU A 16 -14.73 12.97 -9.47
CA LEU A 16 -14.06 11.68 -9.60
C LEU A 16 -15.06 10.57 -9.27
N ASN A 17 -15.47 9.80 -10.27
CA ASN A 17 -16.39 8.69 -10.09
C ASN A 17 -15.68 7.35 -10.30
N ASN A 18 -15.44 6.66 -9.20
CA ASN A 18 -14.82 5.34 -9.16
C ASN A 18 -15.80 4.19 -8.86
N TYR A 19 -17.10 4.45 -8.98
CA TYR A 19 -18.22 3.52 -8.75
C TYR A 19 -18.35 2.97 -7.33
N ILE A 20 -17.53 3.38 -6.37
CA ILE A 20 -17.51 2.79 -5.02
C ILE A 20 -16.93 3.76 -4.01
N THR A 21 -17.33 3.65 -2.74
CA THR A 21 -16.69 4.41 -1.67
C THR A 21 -15.41 3.69 -1.25
N ALA A 22 -14.32 3.92 -1.98
CA ALA A 22 -13.05 3.21 -1.80
C ALA A 22 -12.52 3.29 -0.35
N MET A 23 -12.62 4.47 0.26
CA MET A 23 -12.14 4.76 1.62
C MET A 23 -12.83 3.93 2.72
N THR A 24 -14.03 3.39 2.48
CA THR A 24 -14.77 2.57 3.46
C THR A 24 -14.55 1.06 3.25
N GLY A 25 -13.45 0.68 2.59
CA GLY A 25 -13.21 -0.71 2.19
C GLY A 25 -14.04 -1.14 0.99
N GLY A 26 -14.61 -0.18 0.25
CA GLY A 26 -15.38 -0.46 -0.95
C GLY A 26 -16.87 -0.66 -0.71
N GLN A 27 -17.50 0.16 0.14
CA GLN A 27 -18.96 0.13 0.24
C GLN A 27 -19.59 0.67 -1.05
N PRO A 28 -20.71 0.08 -1.53
CA PRO A 28 -21.42 0.61 -2.67
C PRO A 28 -21.99 2.00 -2.35
N ASN A 29 -22.07 2.83 -3.39
CA ASN A 29 -22.68 4.15 -3.36
C ASN A 29 -23.65 4.29 -4.53
N PRO A 30 -24.39 5.41 -4.68
CA PRO A 30 -25.36 5.55 -5.75
C PRO A 30 -24.79 5.42 -7.17
N SER A 31 -23.47 5.57 -7.36
CA SER A 31 -22.84 5.34 -8.67
C SER A 31 -22.42 3.88 -8.88
N SER A 32 -22.53 3.00 -7.88
CA SER A 32 -22.24 1.57 -8.02
C SER A 32 -23.20 0.85 -8.98
N LYS A 33 -22.85 -0.39 -9.38
CA LYS A 33 -23.76 -1.22 -10.19
C LYS A 33 -24.93 -1.78 -9.37
N VAL A 34 -24.69 -1.99 -8.07
CA VAL A 34 -25.63 -2.59 -7.13
C VAL A 34 -25.58 -1.84 -5.80
N ASN A 35 -26.68 -1.88 -5.04
CA ASN A 35 -26.75 -1.36 -3.68
C ASN A 35 -26.08 -2.33 -2.67
N LEU A 36 -26.19 -2.03 -1.37
CA LEU A 36 -25.63 -2.84 -0.30
C LEU A 36 -26.18 -4.28 -0.25
N GLU A 37 -27.43 -4.49 -0.70
CA GLU A 37 -28.08 -5.80 -0.79
C GLU A 37 -27.71 -6.57 -2.07
N GLY A 38 -26.83 -6.03 -2.92
CA GLY A 38 -26.48 -6.63 -4.21
C GLY A 38 -27.56 -6.45 -5.29
N ARG A 39 -28.57 -5.60 -5.06
CA ARG A 39 -29.64 -5.33 -6.03
C ARG A 39 -29.26 -4.19 -6.99
N PRO A 40 -29.49 -4.34 -8.31
CA PRO A 40 -29.31 -3.26 -9.27
C PRO A 40 -30.23 -2.06 -8.97
N HIS A 41 -29.80 -0.86 -9.36
CA HIS A 41 -30.59 0.37 -9.22
C HIS A 41 -30.51 1.26 -10.46
N LYS A 42 -31.46 2.20 -10.58
CA LYS A 42 -31.61 3.08 -11.76
C LYS A 42 -30.87 4.41 -11.67
N PHE A 43 -30.22 4.71 -10.54
CA PHE A 43 -29.53 5.99 -10.36
C PHE A 43 -28.45 6.20 -11.44
N SER A 44 -28.38 7.43 -11.97
CA SER A 44 -27.34 7.86 -12.91
C SER A 44 -26.80 9.19 -12.46
N LEU A 45 -25.52 9.22 -12.08
CA LEU A 45 -24.84 10.43 -11.65
C LEU A 45 -24.87 11.51 -12.74
N LYS A 46 -24.60 11.13 -13.99
CA LYS A 46 -24.67 12.04 -15.15
C LYS A 46 -26.04 12.71 -15.25
N ARG A 47 -27.12 11.92 -15.31
CA ARG A 47 -28.48 12.45 -15.46
C ARG A 47 -28.89 13.32 -14.27
N ALA A 48 -28.51 12.94 -13.05
CA ALA A 48 -28.82 13.71 -11.85
C ALA A 48 -28.15 15.10 -11.87
N ILE A 49 -26.90 15.18 -12.33
CA ILE A 49 -26.19 16.46 -12.46
C ILE A 49 -26.70 17.27 -13.66
N GLU A 50 -27.03 16.63 -14.78
CA GLU A 50 -27.64 17.29 -15.95
C GLU A 50 -28.99 17.92 -15.64
N ALA A 51 -29.79 17.27 -14.78
CA ALA A 51 -31.08 17.80 -14.34
C ALA A 51 -30.97 19.11 -13.55
N GLU A 52 -29.79 19.44 -13.00
CA GLU A 52 -29.53 20.72 -12.34
C GLU A 52 -29.32 21.88 -13.35
N GLY A 53 -29.36 21.61 -14.66
CA GLY A 53 -29.33 22.61 -15.73
C GLY A 53 -27.93 23.04 -16.22
N GLY A 54 -26.86 22.46 -15.68
CA GLY A 54 -25.48 22.74 -16.10
C GLY A 54 -24.96 21.79 -17.18
N ARG A 55 -24.01 22.24 -17.99
CA ARG A 55 -23.30 21.38 -18.96
C ARG A 55 -22.59 20.26 -18.21
N THR A 56 -22.83 19.01 -18.59
CA THR A 56 -22.21 17.84 -17.94
C THR A 56 -21.59 16.93 -18.99
N VAL A 57 -20.33 16.55 -18.77
CA VAL A 57 -19.58 15.64 -19.66
C VAL A 57 -18.98 14.53 -18.84
N VAL A 58 -19.02 13.30 -19.36
CA VAL A 58 -18.35 12.14 -18.77
C VAL A 58 -17.16 11.79 -19.65
N VAL A 59 -16.01 11.59 -19.04
CA VAL A 59 -14.75 11.27 -19.71
C VAL A 59 -14.10 10.08 -19.02
N ASP A 60 -13.43 9.21 -19.78
CA ASP A 60 -12.64 8.12 -19.21
C ASP A 60 -11.43 8.69 -18.44
N ALA A 61 -11.35 8.40 -17.14
CA ALA A 61 -10.26 8.85 -16.29
C ALA A 61 -8.89 8.28 -16.70
N TYR A 62 -8.85 7.21 -17.50
CA TYR A 62 -7.63 6.60 -18.02
C TYR A 62 -7.27 7.06 -19.45
N ASN A 63 -8.03 7.98 -20.05
CA ASN A 63 -7.73 8.58 -21.35
C ASN A 63 -7.19 10.01 -21.16
N LEU A 64 -5.88 10.16 -21.05
CA LEU A 64 -5.26 11.44 -20.69
C LEU A 64 -5.58 12.55 -21.70
N LYS A 65 -5.58 12.21 -22.99
CA LYS A 65 -5.86 13.17 -24.07
C LYS A 65 -7.30 13.67 -24.01
N GLU A 66 -8.27 12.78 -23.82
CA GLU A 66 -9.67 13.16 -23.74
C GLU A 66 -9.95 14.02 -22.49
N VAL A 67 -9.31 13.71 -21.36
CA VAL A 67 -9.37 14.54 -20.15
C VAL A 67 -8.81 15.93 -20.40
N GLU A 68 -7.66 16.02 -21.06
CA GLU A 68 -7.00 17.30 -21.38
C GLU A 68 -7.85 18.14 -22.35
N ASP A 69 -8.30 17.55 -23.46
CA ASP A 69 -9.12 18.21 -24.48
C ASP A 69 -10.42 18.78 -23.88
N GLU A 70 -11.11 17.98 -23.06
CA GLU A 70 -12.38 18.39 -22.45
C GLU A 70 -12.18 19.39 -21.29
N LEU A 71 -11.07 19.30 -20.55
CA LEU A 71 -10.73 20.29 -19.53
C LEU A 71 -10.42 21.65 -20.16
N ILE A 72 -9.59 21.70 -21.20
CA ILE A 72 -9.28 22.94 -21.94
C ILE A 72 -10.56 23.55 -22.51
N LYS A 73 -11.42 22.74 -23.13
CA LYS A 73 -12.71 23.19 -23.64
C LYS A 73 -13.61 23.76 -22.54
N SER A 74 -13.71 23.06 -21.41
CA SER A 74 -14.54 23.49 -20.27
C SER A 74 -14.03 24.79 -19.65
N LEU A 75 -12.72 24.99 -19.58
CA LEU A 75 -12.10 26.25 -19.10
C LEU A 75 -12.40 27.42 -20.05
N LYS A 76 -12.27 27.23 -21.37
CA LYS A 76 -12.64 28.26 -22.36
C LYS A 76 -14.12 28.65 -22.27
N LEU A 77 -15.00 27.68 -22.06
CA LEU A 77 -16.43 27.94 -21.86
C LEU A 77 -16.69 28.69 -20.55
N ALA A 78 -15.90 28.43 -19.50
CA ALA A 78 -15.99 29.16 -18.24
C ALA A 78 -15.60 30.64 -18.38
N GLU A 79 -14.56 30.95 -19.17
CA GLU A 79 -14.23 32.34 -19.52
C GLU A 79 -15.38 33.05 -20.26
N GLN A 80 -16.22 32.29 -20.97
CA GLN A 80 -17.42 32.77 -21.65
C GLN A 80 -18.68 32.77 -20.77
N GLY A 81 -18.55 32.53 -19.46
CA GLY A 81 -19.67 32.58 -18.51
C GLY A 81 -20.37 31.23 -18.27
N THR A 82 -19.89 30.12 -18.82
CA THR A 82 -20.54 28.81 -18.69
C THR A 82 -20.03 28.04 -17.48
N TYR A 83 -20.94 27.38 -16.75
CA TYR A 83 -20.57 26.38 -15.75
C TYR A 83 -20.63 24.96 -16.34
N SER A 84 -19.52 24.23 -16.25
CA SER A 84 -19.39 22.84 -16.69
C SER A 84 -19.11 21.89 -15.52
N THR A 85 -19.70 20.70 -15.55
CA THR A 85 -19.33 19.58 -14.68
C THR A 85 -18.69 18.47 -15.50
N LEU A 86 -17.43 18.17 -15.20
CA LEU A 86 -16.67 17.09 -15.80
C LEU A 86 -16.65 15.89 -14.85
N ILE A 87 -17.18 14.74 -15.27
CA ILE A 87 -17.18 13.50 -14.51
C ILE A 87 -16.07 12.61 -15.07
N LEU A 88 -14.96 12.49 -14.32
CA LEU A 88 -13.89 11.55 -14.64
C LEU A 88 -14.30 10.18 -14.11
N GLN A 89 -14.56 9.26 -15.03
CA GLN A 89 -15.09 7.95 -14.71
C GLN A 89 -14.00 6.89 -14.89
N GLY A 90 -13.70 6.14 -13.83
CA GLY A 90 -12.68 5.11 -13.89
C GLY A 90 -12.79 4.14 -12.73
N GLN A 91 -12.71 2.84 -12.99
CA GLN A 91 -12.94 1.82 -11.96
C GLN A 91 -11.95 1.94 -10.80
N CYS A 92 -12.47 1.83 -9.57
CA CYS A 92 -11.63 1.78 -8.38
C CYS A 92 -10.73 0.54 -8.39
N ILE A 93 -9.47 0.71 -7.96
CA ILE A 93 -8.49 -0.38 -7.89
C ILE A 93 -8.95 -1.58 -7.03
N HIS A 94 -9.84 -1.38 -6.06
CA HIS A 94 -10.38 -2.46 -5.23
C HIS A 94 -11.36 -3.36 -5.97
N GLN A 95 -12.01 -2.85 -7.02
CA GLN A 95 -12.92 -3.63 -7.86
C GLN A 95 -12.20 -4.33 -9.02
N ILE A 96 -10.89 -4.15 -9.12
CA ILE A 96 -10.05 -4.73 -10.18
C ILE A 96 -9.41 -6.02 -9.64
N GLY A 97 -9.41 -7.06 -10.45
CA GLY A 97 -8.78 -8.34 -10.11
C GLY A 97 -7.26 -8.21 -9.93
N ASN A 98 -6.65 -9.16 -9.23
CA ASN A 98 -5.21 -9.11 -8.96
C ASN A 98 -4.36 -9.28 -10.22
N LYS A 99 -4.86 -9.98 -11.25
CA LYS A 99 -4.14 -10.21 -12.50
C LYS A 99 -3.98 -8.93 -13.31
N GLU A 100 -4.99 -8.07 -13.29
CA GLU A 100 -5.02 -6.79 -13.99
C GLU A 100 -4.12 -5.74 -13.31
N LYS A 101 -3.81 -5.91 -12.02
CA LYS A 101 -2.88 -5.04 -11.27
C LYS A 101 -1.42 -5.35 -11.53
N ILE A 102 -1.12 -6.47 -12.19
CA ILE A 102 0.26 -6.85 -12.51
C ILE A 102 0.80 -5.86 -13.52
N ARG A 103 1.93 -5.23 -13.20
CA ARG A 103 2.62 -4.29 -14.08
C ARG A 103 2.99 -4.97 -15.40
N LYS A 104 2.44 -4.45 -16.50
CA LYS A 104 2.73 -4.90 -17.87
C LYS A 104 3.54 -3.89 -18.66
N VAL A 105 4.02 -2.83 -18.01
CA VAL A 105 4.84 -1.79 -18.62
C VAL A 105 6.27 -1.84 -18.10
N GLU A 106 7.19 -1.43 -18.95
CA GLU A 106 8.60 -1.25 -18.64
C GLU A 106 9.15 0.02 -19.29
N ILE A 107 10.36 0.41 -18.89
CA ILE A 107 11.01 1.63 -19.36
C ILE A 107 12.10 1.21 -20.34
N ASP A 108 11.97 1.64 -21.59
CA ASP A 108 13.02 1.63 -22.59
C ASP A 108 13.99 2.77 -22.27
N TYR A 109 15.11 2.40 -21.66
CA TYR A 109 16.10 3.35 -21.19
C TYR A 109 16.91 4.01 -22.30
N ASP A 110 16.92 3.44 -23.51
CA ASP A 110 17.61 4.05 -24.66
C ASP A 110 16.80 5.22 -25.23
N LYS A 111 15.46 5.11 -25.18
CA LYS A 111 14.55 6.21 -25.54
C LYS A 111 14.38 7.25 -24.44
N CYS A 112 14.58 6.87 -23.17
CA CYS A 112 14.34 7.76 -22.04
C CYS A 112 15.32 8.95 -22.00
N LYS A 113 14.80 10.17 -21.87
CA LYS A 113 15.57 11.42 -21.78
C LYS A 113 15.66 12.00 -20.37
N ASN A 114 15.29 11.24 -19.34
CA ASN A 114 15.31 11.67 -17.93
C ASN A 114 14.60 13.01 -17.68
N CYS A 115 13.50 13.28 -18.40
CA CYS A 115 12.75 14.54 -18.31
C CYS A 115 11.85 14.67 -17.07
N ALA A 116 11.73 13.61 -16.27
CA ALA A 116 10.85 13.50 -15.09
C ALA A 116 9.33 13.63 -15.34
N LEU A 117 8.85 13.86 -16.57
CA LEU A 117 7.42 14.06 -16.85
C LEU A 117 6.53 12.88 -16.46
N CYS A 118 7.07 11.66 -16.42
CA CYS A 118 6.33 10.45 -16.03
C CYS A 118 6.14 10.31 -14.51
N ASN A 119 6.81 11.13 -13.69
CA ASN A 119 6.67 11.09 -12.22
C ASN A 119 5.35 11.75 -11.78
N ILE A 120 4.23 11.06 -12.01
CA ILE A 120 2.88 11.54 -11.72
C ILE A 120 2.13 10.67 -10.71
N CYS A 121 2.71 9.54 -10.30
CA CYS A 121 2.07 8.59 -9.41
C CYS A 121 3.12 7.91 -8.53
N PRO A 122 2.72 7.37 -7.36
CA PRO A 122 3.65 6.70 -6.44
C PRO A 122 4.25 5.40 -7.02
N GLY A 123 3.73 4.92 -8.15
CA GLY A 123 4.26 3.75 -8.85
C GLY A 123 5.56 4.01 -9.61
N ILE A 124 6.02 5.26 -9.70
CA ILE A 124 7.28 5.66 -10.34
C ILE A 124 8.07 6.48 -9.34
N GLU A 125 9.36 6.21 -9.26
CA GLU A 125 10.33 6.99 -8.49
C GLU A 125 11.47 7.39 -9.43
N LEU A 126 12.18 8.47 -9.08
CA LEU A 126 13.29 9.01 -9.86
C LEU A 126 14.60 8.92 -9.08
N ASP A 127 15.67 8.50 -9.74
CA ASP A 127 17.03 8.59 -9.18
C ASP A 127 17.56 10.04 -9.18
N GLU A 128 18.83 10.22 -8.77
CA GLU A 128 19.51 11.53 -8.76
C GLU A 128 19.62 12.18 -10.14
N ASN A 129 19.65 11.39 -11.20
CA ASN A 129 19.75 11.82 -12.60
C ASN A 129 18.38 11.94 -13.27
N LYS A 130 17.28 11.92 -12.51
CA LYS A 130 15.89 11.91 -13.00
C LYS A 130 15.54 10.69 -13.85
N ARG A 131 16.32 9.61 -13.74
CA ARG A 131 16.03 8.34 -14.39
C ARG A 131 14.88 7.67 -13.65
N PRO A 132 13.79 7.32 -14.33
CA PRO A 132 12.63 6.70 -13.68
C PRO A 132 12.82 5.20 -13.45
N HIS A 133 12.28 4.70 -12.33
CA HIS A 133 12.08 3.28 -12.06
C HIS A 133 10.69 3.03 -11.49
N PHE A 134 10.12 1.86 -11.80
CA PHE A 134 8.81 1.48 -11.26
C PHE A 134 8.93 0.87 -9.86
N THR A 135 8.12 1.34 -8.92
CA THR A 135 8.07 0.84 -7.53
C THR A 135 7.05 -0.29 -7.37
N VAL A 136 6.99 -0.87 -6.16
CA VAL A 136 5.94 -1.83 -5.74
C VAL A 136 4.53 -1.27 -5.73
N LEU A 137 4.41 0.06 -5.70
CA LEU A 137 3.12 0.74 -5.69
C LEU A 137 2.51 0.83 -7.10
N CYS A 138 3.22 0.41 -8.14
CA CYS A 138 2.69 0.37 -9.49
C CYS A 138 1.59 -0.69 -9.62
N THR A 139 0.37 -0.23 -9.87
CA THR A 139 -0.82 -1.08 -10.05
C THR A 139 -1.25 -1.20 -11.52
N ASN A 140 -0.39 -0.83 -12.46
CA ASN A 140 -0.67 -0.85 -13.91
C ASN A 140 -1.88 0.01 -14.34
N CYS A 141 -2.28 1.03 -13.54
CA CYS A 141 -3.55 1.74 -13.71
C CYS A 141 -4.78 0.79 -13.74
N GLY A 142 -4.65 -0.37 -13.09
CA GLY A 142 -5.66 -1.41 -13.07
C GLY A 142 -5.99 -1.92 -14.47
N SER A 143 -7.26 -1.79 -14.87
CA SER A 143 -7.78 -2.20 -16.18
C SER A 143 -7.71 -1.10 -17.24
N GLY A 144 -7.27 0.12 -16.88
CA GLY A 144 -7.14 1.24 -17.81
C GLY A 144 -5.82 1.24 -18.58
N LYS A 145 -5.73 2.10 -19.60
CA LYS A 145 -4.46 2.39 -20.27
C LYS A 145 -3.53 3.13 -19.30
N PRO A 146 -2.29 2.66 -19.05
CA PRO A 146 -1.37 3.33 -18.15
C PRO A 146 -1.16 4.81 -18.49
N ILE A 147 -1.38 5.71 -17.53
CA ILE A 147 -1.23 7.16 -17.74
C ILE A 147 0.23 7.54 -17.98
N CYS A 148 1.17 6.87 -17.31
CA CYS A 148 2.60 7.11 -17.49
C CYS A 148 3.05 6.86 -18.94
N LEU A 149 2.51 5.82 -19.58
CA LEU A 149 2.73 5.52 -21.00
C LEU A 149 2.22 6.65 -21.89
N GLN A 150 1.01 7.16 -21.63
CA GLN A 150 0.41 8.24 -22.41
C GLN A 150 1.13 9.59 -22.23
N ARG A 151 1.81 9.78 -21.10
CA ARG A 151 2.47 11.04 -20.76
C ARG A 151 3.91 11.13 -21.27
N CYS A 152 4.51 10.02 -21.69
CA CYS A 152 5.88 10.02 -22.19
C CYS A 152 5.91 10.56 -23.64
N PRO A 153 6.56 11.71 -23.92
CA PRO A 153 6.63 12.24 -25.28
C PRO A 153 7.69 11.54 -26.16
N PHE A 154 8.44 10.60 -25.57
CA PHE A 154 9.54 9.88 -26.23
C PHE A 154 9.22 8.39 -26.45
N ASP A 155 7.99 7.96 -26.12
CA ASP A 155 7.57 6.55 -26.17
C ASP A 155 8.52 5.61 -25.42
N ALA A 156 9.12 6.11 -24.33
CA ALA A 156 10.09 5.38 -23.52
C ALA A 156 9.44 4.45 -22.47
N ILE A 157 8.12 4.48 -22.32
CA ILE A 157 7.38 3.53 -21.48
C ILE A 157 6.56 2.65 -22.41
N VAL A 158 6.90 1.37 -22.48
CA VAL A 158 6.34 0.41 -23.43
C VAL A 158 5.66 -0.74 -22.69
N TYR A 159 4.76 -1.44 -23.37
CA TYR A 159 4.28 -2.72 -22.86
C TYR A 159 5.40 -3.75 -22.94
N LYS A 160 5.52 -4.59 -21.92
CA LYS A 160 6.43 -5.72 -21.93
C LYS A 160 6.08 -6.65 -23.09
N ASP A 161 7.09 -7.02 -23.86
CA ASP A 161 6.92 -8.06 -24.87
C ASP A 161 6.74 -9.42 -24.18
N ASP A 162 5.53 -9.98 -24.26
CA ASP A 162 5.19 -11.31 -23.73
C ASP A 162 5.99 -12.45 -24.43
N THR A 163 6.71 -12.15 -25.52
CA THR A 163 7.58 -13.09 -26.26
C THR A 163 8.91 -13.31 -25.57
N THR A 164 9.41 -12.31 -24.85
CA THR A 164 10.42 -12.48 -23.81
C THR A 164 9.71 -12.80 -22.50
N LYS A 165 9.16 -14.03 -22.40
CA LYS A 165 9.23 -14.69 -21.10
C LYS A 165 10.72 -14.69 -20.77
N GLU A 166 11.17 -13.73 -19.96
CA GLU A 166 12.34 -13.97 -19.14
C GLU A 166 12.10 -15.37 -18.59
N LYS A 167 12.96 -16.30 -19.03
CA LYS A 167 13.17 -17.54 -18.31
C LYS A 167 13.64 -17.05 -16.95
N THR A 168 12.70 -16.71 -16.08
CA THR A 168 12.89 -16.86 -14.66
C THR A 168 13.22 -18.33 -14.59
N THR A 169 14.53 -18.62 -14.54
CA THR A 169 15.02 -19.90 -14.06
C THR A 169 14.10 -20.22 -12.91
N PRO A 170 13.33 -21.32 -12.94
CA PRO A 170 12.42 -21.62 -11.87
C PRO A 170 13.25 -21.49 -10.61
N LEU A 171 12.97 -20.46 -9.80
CA LEU A 171 13.64 -20.31 -8.52
C LEU A 171 13.45 -21.69 -7.90
N GLN A 172 14.56 -22.39 -7.66
CA GLN A 172 14.49 -23.68 -7.00
C GLN A 172 14.04 -23.34 -5.59
N PHE A 173 12.73 -23.32 -5.44
CA PHE A 173 12.10 -23.11 -4.17
C PHE A 173 12.48 -24.31 -3.33
N PRO A 174 13.10 -24.12 -2.16
CA PRO A 174 13.28 -25.24 -1.25
C PRO A 174 11.91 -25.87 -1.07
N LYS A 175 11.85 -27.21 -1.08
CA LYS A 175 10.63 -27.93 -0.71
C LYS A 175 10.08 -27.27 0.54
N ILE A 176 8.78 -26.93 0.54
CA ILE A 176 8.09 -26.45 1.75
C ILE A 176 8.57 -27.38 2.85
N PRO A 177 9.27 -26.87 3.88
CA PRO A 177 9.73 -27.77 4.93
C PRO A 177 8.48 -28.50 5.40
N GLU A 178 8.53 -29.82 5.58
CA GLU A 178 7.44 -30.53 6.25
C GLU A 178 7.32 -29.91 7.65
N ILE A 179 6.56 -28.82 7.76
CA ILE A 179 6.37 -28.11 9.01
C ILE A 179 5.33 -28.93 9.73
N LEU A 180 5.92 -29.91 10.43
CA LEU A 180 5.58 -30.39 11.74
C LEU A 180 4.09 -30.61 11.91
N LYS A 181 3.68 -31.88 11.73
CA LYS A 181 2.61 -32.50 12.51
C LYS A 181 2.53 -31.79 13.85
N LYS A 182 1.37 -31.22 14.21
CA LYS A 182 1.08 -30.47 15.45
C LYS A 182 1.86 -31.02 16.64
N ASN A 183 3.12 -30.61 16.79
CA ASN A 183 3.87 -30.87 17.99
C ASN A 183 3.31 -29.84 18.96
N HIS A 184 2.80 -30.31 20.10
CA HIS A 184 2.41 -29.41 21.18
C HIS A 184 3.67 -28.68 21.65
N PHE A 185 3.92 -27.50 21.10
CA PHE A 185 4.97 -26.62 21.61
C PHE A 185 4.48 -26.09 22.96
N VAL A 186 5.15 -26.51 24.04
CA VAL A 186 4.88 -25.96 25.37
C VAL A 186 5.58 -24.61 25.46
N LEU A 187 4.86 -23.54 25.13
CA LEU A 187 5.34 -22.17 25.29
C LEU A 187 5.34 -21.80 26.76
N LYS A 188 6.53 -21.71 27.33
CA LYS A 188 6.73 -21.26 28.72
C LYS A 188 7.08 -19.77 28.72
N ASN A 189 6.56 -19.04 29.71
CA ASN A 189 6.92 -17.65 29.98
C ASN A 189 6.49 -16.62 28.92
N LEU A 190 5.41 -16.88 28.16
CA LEU A 190 4.80 -15.83 27.36
C LEU A 190 4.29 -14.69 28.27
N PRO A 191 4.42 -13.42 27.85
CA PRO A 191 3.89 -12.30 28.60
C PRO A 191 2.36 -12.34 28.63
N LYS A 192 1.75 -11.58 29.56
CA LYS A 192 0.27 -11.46 29.66
C LYS A 192 -0.37 -10.91 28.38
N SER A 193 0.35 -10.09 27.63
CA SER A 193 -0.08 -9.59 26.32
C SER A 193 1.10 -9.31 25.41
N LEU A 194 0.85 -9.34 24.10
CA LEU A 194 1.75 -8.87 23.05
C LEU A 194 1.05 -7.75 22.29
N ARG A 195 1.76 -6.65 22.02
CA ARG A 195 1.22 -5.49 21.31
C ARG A 195 2.26 -4.95 20.34
N VAL A 196 1.87 -4.80 19.08
CA VAL A 196 2.71 -4.21 18.03
C VAL A 196 1.94 -3.16 17.26
N ALA A 197 2.61 -2.06 16.93
CA ALA A 197 2.08 -1.05 16.04
C ALA A 197 2.99 -0.96 14.81
N ILE A 198 2.41 -1.08 13.62
CA ILE A 198 3.09 -0.99 12.34
C ILE A 198 2.64 0.29 11.65
N ARG A 199 3.58 1.15 11.30
CA ARG A 199 3.35 2.26 10.38
C ARG A 199 4.08 2.07 9.07
N GLY A 200 3.48 2.57 8.02
CA GLY A 200 4.07 2.65 6.69
C GLY A 200 3.16 3.40 5.75
N ILE A 201 3.48 3.32 4.47
CA ILE A 201 2.62 3.83 3.41
C ILE A 201 1.81 2.70 2.77
N GLY A 202 0.67 3.06 2.19
CA GLY A 202 -0.22 2.13 1.51
C GLY A 202 0.51 1.37 0.39
N GLY A 203 0.43 0.04 0.40
CA GLY A 203 1.09 -0.86 -0.56
C GLY A 203 2.29 -1.65 0.00
N GLN A 204 2.74 -1.38 1.23
CA GLN A 204 3.87 -2.07 1.86
C GLN A 204 3.48 -3.33 2.67
N GLY A 205 2.22 -3.77 2.59
CA GLY A 205 1.79 -5.01 3.25
C GLY A 205 1.46 -4.89 4.75
N ASN A 206 1.15 -3.69 5.26
CA ASN A 206 0.73 -3.48 6.66
C ASN A 206 -0.42 -4.41 7.12
N LEU A 207 -1.44 -4.63 6.27
CA LEU A 207 -2.52 -5.57 6.60
C LEU A 207 -2.06 -7.03 6.65
N PHE A 208 -1.05 -7.39 5.87
CA PHE A 208 -0.50 -8.74 5.83
C PHE A 208 0.21 -9.08 7.14
N PHE A 209 0.94 -8.12 7.75
CA PHE A 209 1.47 -8.28 9.12
C PHE A 209 0.38 -8.71 10.09
N GLY A 210 -0.73 -7.96 10.14
CA GLY A 210 -1.82 -8.28 11.05
C GLY A 210 -2.45 -9.66 10.78
N ARG A 211 -2.53 -10.12 9.53
CA ARG A 211 -3.02 -11.47 9.20
C ARG A 211 -2.06 -12.56 9.70
N VAL A 212 -0.76 -12.42 9.44
CA VAL A 212 0.25 -13.37 9.93
C VAL A 212 0.26 -13.41 11.45
N LEU A 213 0.21 -12.26 12.12
CA LEU A 213 0.23 -12.19 13.59
C LEU A 213 -1.04 -12.76 14.23
N SER A 214 -2.22 -12.53 13.62
CA SER A 214 -3.46 -13.18 14.07
C SER A 214 -3.40 -14.70 13.92
N GLU A 215 -2.95 -15.19 12.77
CA GLU A 215 -2.78 -16.62 12.53
C GLU A 215 -1.75 -17.23 13.50
N LEU A 216 -0.64 -16.52 13.75
CA LEU A 216 0.36 -16.92 14.72
C LEU A 216 -0.23 -17.02 16.12
N ALA A 217 -0.98 -16.02 16.57
CA ALA A 217 -1.56 -16.01 17.91
C ALA A 217 -2.56 -17.16 18.11
N LEU A 218 -3.33 -17.53 17.07
CA LEU A 218 -4.21 -18.70 17.08
C LEU A 218 -3.46 -20.03 17.24
N GLN A 219 -2.16 -20.06 16.98
CA GLN A 219 -1.29 -21.24 17.18
C GLN A 219 -0.56 -21.23 18.53
N THR A 220 -0.83 -20.26 19.40
CA THR A 220 -0.23 -20.12 20.74
C THR A 220 -1.31 -20.18 21.83
N PRO A 221 -0.96 -20.21 23.12
CA PRO A 221 -1.93 -20.06 24.21
C PRO A 221 -2.78 -18.79 24.16
N PHE A 222 -2.40 -17.78 23.35
CA PHE A 222 -3.23 -16.61 23.11
C PHE A 222 -4.53 -16.92 22.32
N ALA A 223 -4.66 -18.11 21.71
CA ALA A 223 -5.89 -18.55 21.05
C ALA A 223 -7.12 -18.55 21.99
N GLU A 224 -6.90 -18.81 23.28
CA GLU A 224 -7.93 -18.81 24.33
C GLU A 224 -8.11 -17.42 24.99
N THR A 225 -7.57 -16.37 24.36
CA THR A 225 -7.60 -15.00 24.86
C THR A 225 -8.13 -14.04 23.79
N HIS A 226 -8.10 -12.74 24.06
CA HIS A 226 -8.48 -11.75 23.06
C HIS A 226 -7.37 -11.62 22.01
N ILE A 227 -7.76 -11.66 20.73
CA ILE A 227 -6.92 -11.31 19.59
C ILE A 227 -7.59 -10.13 18.90
N VAL A 228 -6.94 -8.97 18.91
CA VAL A 228 -7.49 -7.71 18.42
C VAL A 228 -6.57 -7.10 17.38
N LYS A 229 -7.13 -6.75 16.23
CA LYS A 229 -6.44 -6.11 15.11
C LYS A 229 -7.15 -4.81 14.77
N GLY A 230 -6.39 -3.74 14.56
CA GLY A 230 -6.89 -2.45 14.10
C GLY A 230 -6.14 -1.98 12.86
N ASP A 231 -6.84 -1.33 11.94
CA ASP A 231 -6.21 -0.65 10.80
C ASP A 231 -6.81 0.74 10.66
N THR A 232 -5.95 1.75 10.65
CA THR A 232 -6.30 3.14 10.35
C THR A 232 -5.64 3.53 9.05
N HIS A 233 -6.45 3.81 8.04
CA HIS A 233 -5.99 4.25 6.73
C HIS A 233 -6.27 5.73 6.54
N GLY A 234 -5.28 6.48 6.04
CA GLY A 234 -5.53 7.80 5.49
C GLY A 234 -6.46 7.76 4.27
N MET A 235 -6.97 8.93 3.86
CA MET A 235 -7.80 9.05 2.65
C MET A 235 -7.09 8.56 1.38
N ALA A 236 -5.75 8.68 1.34
CA ALA A 236 -4.92 8.09 0.30
C ALA A 236 -4.53 6.66 0.69
N GLN A 237 -5.08 5.65 0.00
CA GLN A 237 -4.88 4.24 0.31
C GLN A 237 -3.60 3.63 -0.29
N LEU A 238 -3.02 4.26 -1.32
CA LEU A 238 -1.71 3.92 -1.90
C LEU A 238 -0.78 5.12 -1.73
N GLY A 239 0.40 4.88 -1.17
CA GLY A 239 1.36 5.95 -0.86
C GLY A 239 0.95 6.88 0.31
N GLY A 240 -0.27 6.79 0.83
CA GLY A 240 -0.69 7.51 2.03
C GLY A 240 -0.39 6.75 3.33
N PRO A 241 -0.40 7.44 4.48
CA PRO A 241 -0.03 6.87 5.77
C PRO A 241 -1.04 5.81 6.22
N VAL A 242 -0.51 4.71 6.76
CA VAL A 242 -1.27 3.59 7.31
C VAL A 242 -0.69 3.24 8.67
N LEU A 243 -1.59 3.09 9.65
CA LEU A 243 -1.28 2.53 10.96
C LEU A 243 -2.05 1.21 11.12
N SER A 244 -1.34 0.10 11.28
CA SER A 244 -1.91 -1.18 11.66
C SER A 244 -1.48 -1.52 13.09
N THR A 245 -2.41 -1.98 13.90
CA THR A 245 -2.16 -2.43 15.27
C THR A 245 -2.54 -3.89 15.40
N PHE A 246 -1.75 -4.63 16.17
CA PHE A 246 -2.06 -5.99 16.55
C PHE A 246 -1.82 -6.16 18.04
N SER A 247 -2.72 -6.89 18.70
CA SER A 247 -2.66 -7.16 20.12
C SER A 247 -3.26 -8.53 20.43
N CYS A 248 -2.64 -9.29 21.34
CA CYS A 248 -3.23 -10.50 21.89
C CYS A 248 -2.98 -10.66 23.39
N GLY A 249 -3.75 -11.53 24.05
CA GLY A 249 -3.68 -11.78 25.50
C GLY A 249 -4.69 -10.94 26.29
N ASP A 250 -4.22 -10.34 27.39
CA ASP A 250 -4.99 -9.42 28.23
C ASP A 250 -5.13 -8.04 27.56
N VAL A 251 -6.00 -7.98 26.55
CA VAL A 251 -6.25 -6.83 25.69
C VAL A 251 -7.74 -6.72 25.36
N SER A 252 -8.25 -5.50 25.15
CA SER A 252 -9.68 -5.28 24.86
C SER A 252 -9.94 -4.25 23.75
N SER A 253 -8.90 -3.60 23.22
CA SER A 253 -9.04 -2.51 22.26
C SER A 253 -8.02 -2.64 21.12
N PRO A 254 -8.40 -2.35 19.85
CA PRO A 254 -7.47 -2.23 18.74
C PRO A 254 -6.65 -0.93 18.81
N VAL A 255 -7.11 0.06 19.57
CA VAL A 255 -6.39 1.32 19.76
C VAL A 255 -5.43 1.14 20.93
N LEU A 256 -4.13 1.32 20.65
CA LEU A 256 -3.09 1.22 21.65
C LEU A 256 -3.04 2.47 22.51
N ALA A 257 -2.97 2.29 23.82
CA ALA A 257 -2.69 3.38 24.75
C ALA A 257 -1.22 3.83 24.63
N PRO A 258 -0.86 5.06 25.04
CA PRO A 258 0.54 5.44 25.22
C PRO A 258 1.29 4.44 26.11
N TYR A 259 2.56 4.21 25.80
CA TYR A 259 3.48 3.32 26.53
C TYR A 259 2.97 1.86 26.64
N SER A 260 2.24 1.38 25.65
CA SER A 260 1.61 0.06 25.68
C SER A 260 2.10 -0.90 24.60
N ALA A 261 2.73 -0.42 23.52
CA ALA A 261 3.30 -1.26 22.47
C ALA A 261 4.63 -1.88 22.91
N ASP A 262 4.81 -3.18 22.70
CA ASP A 262 6.08 -3.87 22.89
C ASP A 262 7.06 -3.54 21.75
N ILE A 263 6.53 -3.48 20.53
CA ILE A 263 7.31 -3.20 19.32
C ILE A 263 6.61 -2.14 18.47
N LEU A 264 7.39 -1.18 17.94
CA LEU A 264 6.98 -0.36 16.81
C LEU A 264 7.69 -0.85 15.54
N ILE A 265 6.95 -1.01 14.46
CA ILE A 265 7.49 -1.34 13.13
C ILE A 265 7.24 -0.13 12.22
N VAL A 266 8.27 0.25 11.48
CA VAL A 266 8.26 1.40 10.56
C VAL A 266 8.70 0.91 9.19
N MET A 267 7.77 0.87 8.24
CA MET A 267 8.03 0.40 6.87
C MET A 267 8.52 1.51 5.94
N GLU A 268 8.28 2.78 6.28
CA GLU A 268 8.79 3.97 5.60
C GLU A 268 9.33 4.92 6.67
N VAL A 269 10.59 5.37 6.53
CA VAL A 269 11.36 5.95 7.64
C VAL A 269 10.68 7.17 8.27
N SER A 270 10.08 8.07 7.49
CA SER A 270 9.46 9.30 8.02
C SER A 270 8.21 9.05 8.86
N GLU A 271 7.57 7.89 8.71
CA GLU A 271 6.36 7.55 9.47
C GLU A 271 6.61 7.44 10.98
N ILE A 272 7.86 7.29 11.43
CA ILE A 272 8.21 7.31 12.86
C ILE A 272 7.95 8.67 13.51
N LEU A 273 8.08 9.76 12.75
CA LEU A 273 7.91 11.14 13.23
C LEU A 273 6.44 11.55 13.36
N ARG A 274 5.51 10.67 13.02
CA ARG A 274 4.08 10.99 13.06
C ARG A 274 3.63 11.22 14.50
N PRO A 275 2.88 12.30 14.78
CA PRO A 275 2.48 12.65 16.14
C PRO A 275 1.83 11.48 16.88
N GLY A 276 2.30 11.26 18.11
CA GLY A 276 1.78 10.22 19.00
C GLY A 276 2.27 8.81 18.72
N PHE A 277 2.99 8.54 17.62
CA PHE A 277 3.42 7.17 17.31
C PHE A 277 4.54 6.67 18.22
N LEU A 278 5.61 7.45 18.38
CA LEU A 278 6.70 7.13 19.32
C LEU A 278 6.21 6.97 20.76
N SER A 279 5.22 7.75 21.18
CA SER A 279 4.66 7.65 22.54
C SER A 279 3.88 6.36 22.80
N LEU A 280 3.59 5.54 21.78
CA LEU A 280 2.98 4.24 21.98
C LEU A 280 3.96 3.22 22.56
N LEU A 281 5.27 3.38 22.35
CA LEU A 281 6.27 2.40 22.75
C LEU A 281 6.45 2.37 24.28
N LYS A 282 6.48 1.16 24.85
CA LYS A 282 6.90 0.92 26.23
C LYS A 282 8.35 1.36 26.45
N LYS A 283 8.72 1.62 27.71
CA LYS A 283 10.08 2.01 28.10
C LYS A 283 11.16 1.03 27.62
N ASP A 284 10.89 -0.27 27.73
CA ASP A 284 11.81 -1.35 27.31
C ASP A 284 11.44 -1.94 25.94
N GLY A 285 10.55 -1.26 25.20
CA GLY A 285 10.15 -1.68 23.86
C GLY A 285 11.25 -1.47 22.83
N SER A 286 11.08 -2.06 21.65
CA SER A 286 12.02 -1.90 20.53
C SER A 286 11.33 -1.34 19.28
N ILE A 287 12.11 -0.69 18.44
CA ILE A 287 11.66 -0.12 17.16
C ILE A 287 12.39 -0.86 16.04
N ILE A 288 11.64 -1.36 15.06
CA ILE A 288 12.18 -1.97 13.84
C ILE A 288 11.90 -1.01 12.68
N ILE A 289 12.95 -0.54 12.01
CA ILE A 289 12.85 0.40 10.89
C ILE A 289 13.34 -0.28 9.62
N ASN A 290 12.45 -0.38 8.63
CA ASN A 290 12.84 -0.60 7.25
C ASN A 290 13.46 0.69 6.69
N ASN A 291 14.72 0.66 6.28
CA ASN A 291 15.42 1.79 5.68
C ASN A 291 14.94 2.05 4.25
N TYR A 292 13.68 2.46 4.13
CA TYR A 292 13.03 2.76 2.87
C TYR A 292 12.41 4.15 2.92
N ILE A 293 12.75 4.95 1.92
CA ILE A 293 12.25 6.32 1.74
C ILE A 293 11.31 6.31 0.54
N ALA A 294 10.14 6.91 0.71
CA ALA A 294 9.22 7.13 -0.40
C ALA A 294 8.78 8.60 -0.41
N LEU A 295 9.16 9.31 -1.47
CA LEU A 295 8.79 10.71 -1.63
C LEU A 295 7.43 10.83 -2.32
N PRO A 296 6.49 11.62 -1.77
CA PRO A 296 5.27 11.94 -2.49
C PRO A 296 5.60 12.66 -3.80
N VAL A 297 4.74 12.46 -4.80
CA VAL A 297 4.89 13.08 -6.13
C VAL A 297 5.06 14.60 -5.99
N ASN A 298 6.02 15.18 -6.72
CA ASN A 298 6.40 16.60 -6.70
C ASN A 298 7.00 17.12 -5.37
N THR A 299 7.31 16.26 -4.40
CA THR A 299 8.06 16.66 -3.19
C THR A 299 9.55 16.70 -3.51
N LYS A 300 10.26 17.74 -3.07
CA LYS A 300 11.72 17.79 -3.24
C LYS A 300 12.38 16.87 -2.22
N LYS A 301 13.55 16.31 -2.57
CA LYS A 301 14.30 15.44 -1.63
C LYS A 301 14.66 16.21 -0.35
N GLU A 302 14.95 17.50 -0.49
CA GLU A 302 15.30 18.39 0.61
C GLU A 302 14.16 18.66 1.61
N ASP A 303 12.90 18.48 1.18
CA ASP A 303 11.72 18.64 2.04
C ASP A 303 11.48 17.39 2.91
N TYR A 304 12.15 16.28 2.62
CA TYR A 304 12.09 15.08 3.43
C TYR A 304 12.91 15.26 4.72
N PRO A 305 12.42 14.80 5.88
CA PRO A 305 13.16 14.91 7.14
C PRO A 305 14.55 14.29 7.01
N LYS A 306 15.59 15.00 7.47
CA LYS A 306 16.95 14.49 7.40
C LYS A 306 17.08 13.25 8.28
N LEU A 307 17.74 12.22 7.76
CA LEU A 307 17.98 10.98 8.51
C LEU A 307 18.68 11.24 9.84
N THR A 308 19.61 12.20 9.88
CA THR A 308 20.30 12.61 11.11
C THR A 308 19.35 13.14 12.18
N ASP A 309 18.25 13.79 11.80
CA ASP A 309 17.27 14.32 12.75
C ASP A 309 16.37 13.19 13.28
N ILE A 310 16.09 12.19 12.44
CA ILE A 310 15.39 10.96 12.84
C ILE A 310 16.25 10.14 13.80
N GLU A 311 17.53 9.94 13.48
CA GLU A 311 18.49 9.25 14.34
C GLU A 311 18.58 9.90 15.72
N LYS A 312 18.72 11.24 15.76
CA LYS A 312 18.72 12.01 17.03
C LYS A 312 17.43 11.83 17.82
N ALA A 313 16.28 11.83 17.17
CA ALA A 313 14.99 11.59 17.83
C ALA A 313 14.89 10.18 18.44
N LEU A 314 15.68 9.25 17.91
CA LEU A 314 15.67 7.84 18.26
C LEU A 314 16.81 7.39 19.20
N GLU A 315 17.78 8.27 19.51
CA GLU A 315 18.97 7.95 20.33
C GLU A 315 18.69 7.25 21.66
N LYS A 316 17.52 7.50 22.26
CA LYS A 316 17.13 6.95 23.57
C LYS A 316 16.35 5.65 23.49
N TYR A 317 16.13 5.12 22.29
CA TYR A 317 15.31 3.95 22.04
C TYR A 317 16.14 2.77 21.56
N ASN A 318 15.65 1.55 21.80
CA ASN A 318 16.24 0.35 21.23
C ASN A 318 15.79 0.23 19.77
N VAL A 319 16.67 0.54 18.82
CA VAL A 319 16.32 0.58 17.39
C VAL A 319 17.11 -0.48 16.61
N VAL A 320 16.40 -1.23 15.78
CA VAL A 320 16.96 -2.15 14.78
C VAL A 320 16.60 -1.60 13.40
N VAL A 321 17.62 -1.25 12.62
CA VAL A 321 17.45 -0.73 11.26
C VAL A 321 17.87 -1.81 10.26
N VAL A 322 17.02 -2.11 9.29
CA VAL A 322 17.26 -3.09 8.24
C VAL A 322 16.84 -2.53 6.89
N ASP A 323 17.59 -2.80 5.82
CA ASP A 323 17.17 -2.49 4.46
C ASP A 323 16.41 -3.68 3.88
N ALA A 324 15.15 -3.85 4.28
CA ALA A 324 14.35 -5.02 3.92
C ALA A 324 14.08 -5.10 2.41
N ASN A 325 14.03 -3.96 1.72
CA ASN A 325 13.86 -3.91 0.27
C ASN A 325 15.11 -4.44 -0.44
N LYS A 326 16.31 -4.04 -0.02
CA LYS A 326 17.56 -4.59 -0.55
C LYS A 326 17.66 -6.10 -0.37
N LEU A 327 17.25 -6.61 0.80
CA LEU A 327 17.23 -8.05 1.06
C LEU A 327 16.22 -8.78 0.17
N ALA A 328 15.04 -8.18 -0.07
CA ALA A 328 14.06 -8.72 -1.03
C ALA A 328 14.63 -8.75 -2.46
N TYR A 329 15.33 -7.70 -2.91
CA TYR A 329 15.98 -7.67 -4.23
C TYR A 329 17.01 -8.79 -4.40
N GLN A 330 17.81 -9.08 -3.36
CA GLN A 330 18.78 -10.18 -3.38
C GLN A 330 18.14 -11.57 -3.55
N LEU A 331 16.87 -11.73 -3.15
CA LEU A 331 16.11 -12.97 -3.31
C LEU A 331 15.44 -13.08 -4.68
N GLY A 332 15.61 -12.10 -5.58
CA GLY A 332 14.99 -12.07 -6.90
C GLY A 332 13.62 -11.40 -6.94
N ASP A 333 13.17 -10.77 -5.85
CA ASP A 333 11.97 -9.92 -5.86
C ASP A 333 12.32 -8.53 -6.37
N ILE A 334 12.35 -8.39 -7.69
CA ILE A 334 12.69 -7.16 -8.43
C ILE A 334 11.84 -5.93 -8.08
N VAL A 335 10.75 -6.11 -7.31
CA VAL A 335 9.83 -5.03 -6.96
C VAL A 335 9.83 -4.73 -5.44
N GLY A 336 10.34 -5.63 -4.60
CA GLY A 336 10.38 -5.47 -3.15
C GLY A 336 9.04 -5.78 -2.46
N LYS A 337 8.19 -6.62 -3.05
CA LYS A 337 6.91 -7.07 -2.49
C LYS A 337 7.03 -7.83 -1.16
N SER A 338 8.16 -8.46 -0.91
CA SER A 338 8.42 -9.32 0.24
C SER A 338 9.20 -8.65 1.38
N ALA A 339 9.45 -7.34 1.29
CA ALA A 339 10.12 -6.58 2.34
C ALA A 339 9.39 -6.69 3.70
N ASN A 340 8.06 -6.79 3.70
CA ASN A 340 7.27 -7.03 4.90
C ASN A 340 7.57 -8.40 5.56
N LEU A 341 7.86 -9.44 4.76
CA LEU A 341 8.23 -10.77 5.28
C LEU A 341 9.62 -10.74 5.91
N VAL A 342 10.56 -10.00 5.32
CA VAL A 342 11.90 -9.77 5.92
C VAL A 342 11.75 -9.10 7.29
N ILE A 343 10.92 -8.07 7.40
CA ILE A 343 10.65 -7.39 8.68
C ILE A 343 9.94 -8.31 9.69
N LEU A 344 9.03 -9.20 9.25
CA LEU A 344 8.48 -10.25 10.12
C LEU A 344 9.57 -11.20 10.63
N GLY A 345 10.56 -11.52 9.79
CA GLY A 345 11.75 -12.28 10.15
C GLY A 345 12.51 -11.62 11.31
N VAL A 346 12.83 -10.34 11.17
CA VAL A 346 13.46 -9.54 12.22
C VAL A 346 12.60 -9.49 13.48
N LEU A 347 11.28 -9.23 13.35
CA LEU A 347 10.37 -9.22 14.50
C LEU A 347 10.43 -10.52 15.31
N SER A 348 10.57 -11.67 14.65
CA SER A 348 10.65 -12.98 15.31
C SER A 348 11.90 -13.19 16.17
N THR A 349 12.90 -12.31 16.10
CA THR A 349 14.14 -12.38 16.91
C THR A 349 14.14 -11.39 18.08
N ILE A 350 13.19 -10.44 18.10
CA ILE A 350 13.12 -9.39 19.12
C ILE A 350 12.19 -9.79 20.26
N LYS A 351 12.58 -9.48 21.51
CA LYS A 351 11.73 -9.70 22.69
C LYS A 351 10.48 -8.80 22.63
N PRO A 352 9.30 -9.28 23.06
CA PRO A 352 9.00 -10.63 23.55
C PRO A 352 8.60 -11.65 22.45
N PHE A 353 8.59 -11.25 21.18
CA PHE A 353 8.17 -12.10 20.05
C PHE A 353 9.13 -13.27 19.79
N ASN A 354 10.39 -13.15 20.18
CA ASN A 354 11.39 -14.22 20.12
C ASN A 354 11.11 -15.43 21.01
N LEU A 355 10.14 -15.33 21.93
CA LEU A 355 9.66 -16.45 22.74
C LEU A 355 8.78 -17.42 21.93
N ILE A 356 8.34 -17.00 20.73
CA ILE A 356 7.56 -17.82 19.81
C ILE A 356 8.53 -18.52 18.83
N PRO A 357 8.63 -19.86 18.88
CA PRO A 357 9.43 -20.67 17.95
C PRO A 357 9.25 -20.33 16.47
N GLU A 358 10.35 -20.40 15.72
CA GLU A 358 10.41 -20.13 14.29
C GLU A 358 9.39 -20.95 13.49
N GLU A 359 9.17 -22.19 13.91
CA GLU A 359 8.28 -23.15 13.25
C GLU A 359 6.83 -22.66 13.20
N MET A 360 6.36 -21.97 14.25
CA MET A 360 5.01 -21.40 14.29
C MET A 360 4.91 -20.15 13.40
N TRP A 361 5.95 -19.32 13.34
CA TRP A 361 5.99 -18.20 12.39
C TRP A 361 5.88 -18.70 10.95
N LEU A 362 6.67 -19.72 10.60
CA LEU A 362 6.64 -20.33 9.27
C LEU A 362 5.28 -20.96 8.96
N SER A 363 4.70 -21.68 9.92
CA SER A 363 3.34 -22.24 9.82
C SER A 363 2.29 -21.16 9.52
N ALA A 364 2.31 -20.06 10.29
CA ALA A 364 1.38 -18.94 10.10
C ALA A 364 1.54 -18.27 8.72
N ILE A 365 2.79 -18.03 8.29
CA ILE A 365 3.09 -17.47 6.98
C ILE A 365 2.59 -18.36 5.85
N ILE A 366 2.77 -19.67 5.96
CA ILE A 366 2.31 -20.65 4.98
C ILE A 366 0.78 -20.69 4.92
N SER A 367 0.11 -20.66 6.07
CA SER A 367 -1.36 -20.67 6.19
C SER A 367 -2.01 -19.49 5.48
N VAL A 368 -1.42 -18.29 5.59
CA VAL A 368 -1.97 -17.07 4.95
C VAL A 368 -1.52 -16.85 3.50
N SER A 369 -0.60 -17.67 3.00
CA SER A 369 -0.04 -17.53 1.64
C SER A 369 -0.92 -18.27 0.61
N PRO A 370 -1.27 -17.64 -0.53
CA PRO A 370 -2.33 -18.14 -1.42
C PRO A 370 -1.93 -19.36 -2.28
N ASP A 371 -0.65 -19.49 -2.63
CA ASP A 371 -0.15 -20.50 -3.56
C ASP A 371 1.26 -20.98 -3.16
N ASP A 372 1.71 -22.10 -3.72
CA ASP A 372 2.96 -22.76 -3.31
C ASP A 372 4.22 -21.96 -3.66
N ILE A 373 4.14 -21.12 -4.71
CA ILE A 373 5.22 -20.19 -5.08
C ILE A 373 5.34 -19.13 -3.99
N SER A 374 4.21 -18.51 -3.62
CA SER A 374 4.12 -17.50 -2.56
C SER A 374 4.57 -18.06 -1.21
N LYS A 375 4.13 -19.27 -0.83
CA LYS A 375 4.57 -19.94 0.41
C LYS A 375 6.09 -20.09 0.48
N SER A 376 6.68 -20.58 -0.60
CA SER A 376 8.11 -20.83 -0.67
C SER A 376 8.91 -19.53 -0.61
N PHE A 377 8.49 -18.53 -1.39
CA PHE A 377 9.15 -17.24 -1.44
C PHE A 377 9.02 -16.46 -0.11
N ASN A 378 7.84 -16.44 0.48
CA ASN A 378 7.60 -15.78 1.77
C ASN A 378 8.43 -16.43 2.90
N THR A 379 8.57 -17.76 2.88
CA THR A 379 9.43 -18.49 3.81
C THR A 379 10.90 -18.08 3.67
N LEU A 380 11.40 -17.96 2.43
CA LEU A 380 12.77 -17.51 2.17
C LEU A 380 13.00 -16.08 2.66
N ALA A 381 12.08 -15.16 2.35
CA ALA A 381 12.16 -13.76 2.78
C ALA A 381 12.15 -13.62 4.30
N PHE A 382 11.26 -14.35 4.99
CA PHE A 382 11.21 -14.40 6.44
C PHE A 382 12.52 -14.91 7.05
N LYS A 383 13.04 -16.05 6.57
CA LYS A 383 14.30 -16.61 7.06
C LYS A 383 15.48 -15.66 6.82
N LYS A 384 15.49 -14.98 5.67
CA LYS A 384 16.53 -13.99 5.36
C LYS A 384 16.51 -12.85 6.39
N GLY A 385 15.34 -12.33 6.74
CA GLY A 385 15.22 -11.29 7.77
C GLY A 385 15.54 -11.75 9.19
N ARG A 386 15.28 -13.03 9.52
CA ARG A 386 15.61 -13.59 10.84
C ARG A 386 17.13 -13.71 11.10
N ASN A 387 17.94 -13.72 10.04
CA ASN A 387 19.40 -13.83 10.11
C ASN A 387 20.13 -12.47 10.10
N GLU A 388 19.37 -11.37 10.15
CA GLU A 388 19.88 -9.99 10.19
C GLU A 388 19.55 -9.39 11.57
#